data_AF-B9THY2-F1
#
_entry.id   AF-B9THY2-F1
#
_cell.length_a   1.000
_cell.length_b   1.000
_cell.length_c   1.000
_cell.angle_alpha   90.00
_cell.angle_beta   90.00
_cell.angle_gamma   90.00
#
_symmetry.space_group_name_H-M   'P 1'
#
loop_
_entity.id
_entity.type
_entity.pdbx_description
1 polymer ?
#
loop_
_entity_poly.entity_id
_entity_poly.type
_entity_poly.pdbx_seq_one_letter_code
_entity_poly.pdbx_strand_id
1 'polypeptide(L)'
;MRFTTIATAVAVLAAGHAMAGTFEKTATGVVVKPDTGAAREVRLEVMADNIVHVVKLDQAGKALTPSLMTVAAPVSGTFSVSTSGKDKVTLKAKKISVAVSLATGQVQFFNAAGKAFLTQQAESISP
;
A
#
# COMPACT_ATOMS: atom_id res chain seq x y z
N MET A 1 -6.62 -64.02 13.64
CA MET A 1 -7.33 -63.70 12.38
C MET A 1 -8.37 -62.64 12.70
N ARG A 2 -8.44 -61.42 12.17
CA ARG A 2 -7.68 -60.64 11.18
C ARG A 2 -7.88 -59.17 11.61
N PHE A 3 -6.81 -58.40 11.76
CA PHE A 3 -6.89 -56.95 11.97
C PHE A 3 -7.02 -56.29 10.60
N THR A 4 -8.09 -55.53 10.36
CA THR A 4 -8.29 -54.82 9.10
C THR A 4 -8.09 -53.33 9.33
N THR A 5 -6.93 -52.84 8.92
CA THR A 5 -6.52 -51.44 8.92
C THR A 5 -7.19 -50.72 7.74
N ILE A 6 -7.97 -49.67 7.98
CA ILE A 6 -8.45 -48.76 6.92
C ILE A 6 -7.53 -47.54 6.91
N ALA A 7 -6.74 -47.41 5.85
CA ALA A 7 -5.93 -46.24 5.56
C ALA A 7 -6.81 -45.16 4.93
N THR A 8 -6.97 -44.02 5.61
CA THR A 8 -7.66 -42.85 5.05
C THR A 8 -6.60 -41.83 4.63
N ALA A 9 -6.51 -41.60 3.32
CA ALA A 9 -5.57 -40.65 2.71
C ALA A 9 -5.93 -39.20 3.08
N VAL A 10 -4.95 -38.45 3.61
CA VAL A 10 -5.07 -37.01 3.83
C VAL A 10 -4.66 -36.28 2.55
N ALA A 11 -5.63 -35.69 1.85
CA ALA A 11 -5.37 -34.79 0.74
C ALA A 11 -4.94 -33.42 1.29
N VAL A 12 -3.66 -33.08 1.16
CA VAL A 12 -3.15 -31.74 1.45
C VAL A 12 -3.55 -30.80 0.32
N LEU A 13 -4.59 -30.00 0.54
CA LEU A 13 -4.92 -28.86 -0.30
C LEU A 13 -3.85 -27.78 -0.10
N ALA A 14 -2.93 -27.66 -1.05
CA ALA A 14 -2.02 -26.52 -1.12
C ALA A 14 -2.84 -25.27 -1.48
N ALA A 15 -3.31 -24.55 -0.47
CA ALA A 15 -3.90 -23.23 -0.66
C ALA A 15 -2.78 -22.26 -1.07
N GLY A 16 -2.62 -22.04 -2.38
CA GLY A 16 -1.75 -21.01 -2.92
C GLY A 16 -2.10 -19.67 -2.30
N HIS A 17 -1.23 -19.16 -1.43
CA HIS A 17 -1.37 -17.82 -0.91
C HIS A 17 -1.09 -16.87 -2.08
N ALA A 18 -2.14 -16.27 -2.63
CA ALA A 18 -1.96 -15.12 -3.52
C ALA A 18 -1.14 -14.07 -2.75
N MET A 19 0.10 -13.86 -3.18
CA MET A 19 0.98 -12.86 -2.58
C MET A 19 0.46 -11.48 -2.96
N ALA A 20 -0.40 -10.91 -2.13
CA ALA A 20 -0.71 -9.48 -2.23
C ALA A 20 0.59 -8.68 -2.00
N GLY A 21 0.74 -7.53 -2.66
CA GLY A 21 1.91 -6.67 -2.46
C GLY A 21 2.13 -6.31 -0.99
N THR A 22 3.32 -5.81 -0.69
CA THR A 22 3.75 -5.57 0.70
C THR A 22 3.71 -4.08 1.03
N PHE A 23 3.66 -3.76 2.32
CA PHE A 23 3.83 -2.39 2.79
C PHE A 23 4.62 -2.34 4.09
N GLU A 24 5.24 -1.19 4.32
CA GLU A 24 5.97 -0.88 5.55
C GLU A 24 5.53 0.49 6.05
N LYS A 25 5.11 0.55 7.33
CA LYS A 25 4.85 1.83 8.00
C LYS A 25 6.18 2.48 8.32
N THR A 26 6.35 3.74 7.94
CA THR A 26 7.53 4.55 8.29
C THR A 26 7.22 5.51 9.44
N ALA A 27 8.19 6.33 9.84
CA ALA A 27 7.98 7.38 10.82
C ALA A 27 7.00 8.46 10.35
N THR A 28 6.89 8.67 9.04
CA THR A 28 6.18 9.80 8.39
C THR A 28 5.05 9.36 7.45
N GLY A 29 4.90 8.05 7.19
CA GLY A 29 3.80 7.53 6.39
C GLY A 29 3.89 6.03 6.12
N VAL A 30 3.82 5.65 4.84
CA VAL A 30 3.86 4.25 4.39
C VAL A 30 4.58 4.11 3.06
N VAL A 31 5.39 3.06 2.92
CA VAL A 31 5.95 2.61 1.64
C VAL A 31 5.22 1.34 1.22
N VAL A 32 4.77 1.29 -0.03
CA VAL A 32 4.07 0.16 -0.62
C VAL A 32 4.87 -0.38 -1.79
N LYS A 33 5.09 -1.69 -1.81
CA LYS A 33 5.65 -2.43 -2.95
C LYS A 33 4.54 -3.27 -3.54
N PRO A 34 3.83 -2.74 -4.56
CA PRO A 34 2.72 -3.46 -5.16
C PRO A 34 3.21 -4.67 -5.93
N ASP A 35 2.35 -5.68 -6.06
CA ASP A 35 2.65 -6.92 -6.79
C ASP A 35 2.78 -6.67 -8.31
N THR A 36 1.89 -5.85 -8.85
CA THR A 36 1.80 -5.47 -10.26
C THR A 36 1.64 -3.96 -10.42
N GLY A 37 1.47 -3.49 -11.67
CA GLY A 37 1.32 -2.07 -11.99
C GLY A 37 2.59 -1.44 -12.54
N ALA A 38 2.52 -0.15 -12.87
CA ALA A 38 3.67 0.58 -13.43
C ALA A 38 4.68 0.95 -12.34
N ALA A 39 4.21 1.28 -11.13
CA ALA A 39 5.07 1.56 -10.00
C ALA A 39 5.58 0.26 -9.36
N ARG A 40 6.88 0.21 -9.04
CA ARG A 40 7.51 -0.81 -8.18
C ARG A 40 7.57 -0.38 -6.72
N GLU A 41 7.40 0.91 -6.46
CA GLU A 41 7.34 1.46 -5.12
C GLU A 41 6.43 2.71 -5.09
N VAL A 42 5.55 2.78 -4.10
CA VAL A 42 4.69 3.93 -3.84
C VAL A 42 4.99 4.42 -2.43
N ARG A 43 5.47 5.65 -2.30
CA ARG A 43 5.74 6.30 -1.02
C ARG A 43 4.63 7.30 -0.74
N LEU A 44 3.99 7.16 0.41
CA LEU A 44 3.09 8.16 0.96
C LEU A 44 3.73 8.76 2.21
N GLU A 45 3.83 10.09 2.24
CA GLU A 45 4.37 10.83 3.36
C GLU A 45 3.36 11.90 3.81
N VAL A 46 3.07 11.95 5.10
CA VAL A 46 2.17 12.97 5.66
C VAL A 46 2.95 14.27 5.80
N MET A 47 2.46 15.34 5.16
CA MET A 47 3.06 16.67 5.25
C MET A 47 2.29 17.55 6.25
N ALA A 48 0.98 17.35 6.36
CA ALA A 48 0.09 18.02 7.31
C ALA A 48 -1.22 17.23 7.45
N ASP A 49 -2.10 17.66 8.37
CA ASP A 49 -3.42 17.04 8.62
C ASP A 49 -4.27 16.79 7.36
N ASN A 50 -4.07 17.59 6.30
CA ASN A 50 -4.80 17.56 5.04
C ASN A 50 -3.88 17.45 3.80
N ILE A 51 -2.59 17.14 3.97
CA ILE A 51 -1.63 17.09 2.86
C ILE A 51 -0.81 15.79 2.96
N VAL A 52 -0.86 14.99 1.88
CA VAL A 52 -0.06 13.77 1.72
C VAL A 52 0.74 13.90 0.43
N HIS A 53 2.06 13.76 0.54
CA HIS A 53 2.97 13.68 -0.59
C HIS A 53 2.98 12.24 -1.13
N VAL A 54 2.85 12.11 -2.45
CA VAL A 54 2.81 10.82 -3.14
C VAL A 54 3.95 10.76 -4.13
N VAL A 55 4.79 9.73 -4.01
CA VAL A 55 5.83 9.44 -5.00
C VAL A 55 5.67 8.02 -5.49
N LYS A 56 5.70 7.86 -6.81
CA LYS A 56 5.70 6.55 -7.47
C LYS A 56 6.98 6.37 -8.24
N LEU A 57 7.61 5.20 -8.08
CA LEU A 57 8.90 4.89 -8.66
C LEU A 57 8.80 3.64 -9.52
N ASP A 58 9.46 3.68 -10.66
CA ASP A 58 9.72 2.57 -11.58
C ASP A 58 10.67 1.52 -11.00
N GLN A 59 11.48 1.90 -10.01
CA GLN A 59 12.41 1.03 -9.31
C GLN A 59 12.31 1.23 -7.79
N ALA A 60 12.23 0.13 -7.05
CA ALA A 60 12.26 0.17 -5.59
C ALA A 60 13.60 0.73 -5.06
N GLY A 61 13.53 1.50 -3.98
CA GLY A 61 14.70 2.10 -3.33
C GLY A 61 15.39 3.23 -4.10
N LYS A 62 14.83 3.70 -5.24
CA LYS A 62 15.39 4.83 -6.00
C LYS A 62 15.49 6.08 -5.11
N ALA A 63 16.65 6.73 -5.12
CA ALA A 63 16.86 7.99 -4.40
C ALA A 63 16.17 9.14 -5.13
N LEU A 64 15.61 10.08 -4.36
CA LEU A 64 14.97 11.27 -4.91
C LEU A 64 15.91 12.47 -4.76
N THR A 65 15.97 13.29 -5.81
CA THR A 65 16.59 14.61 -5.68
C THR A 65 15.66 15.50 -4.84
N PRO A 66 16.18 16.24 -3.84
CA PRO A 66 15.37 17.16 -3.07
C PRO A 66 14.61 18.18 -3.94
N SER A 67 13.37 18.48 -3.56
CA SER A 67 12.54 19.47 -4.27
C SER A 67 13.08 20.88 -4.06
N LEU A 68 13.07 21.69 -5.12
CA LEU A 68 13.33 23.14 -5.03
C LEU A 68 12.06 23.94 -4.69
N MET A 69 10.88 23.32 -4.81
CA MET A 69 9.59 23.98 -4.56
C MET A 69 9.01 23.65 -3.17
N THR A 70 9.20 22.42 -2.71
CA THR A 70 8.65 21.96 -1.44
C THR A 70 9.63 22.29 -0.32
N VAL A 71 9.29 23.28 0.50
CA VAL A 71 10.11 23.69 1.66
C VAL A 71 9.74 22.98 2.96
N ALA A 72 8.53 22.42 3.04
CA ALA A 72 8.06 21.68 4.20
C ALA A 72 8.63 20.25 4.22
N ALA A 73 8.91 19.73 5.41
CA ALA A 73 9.31 18.34 5.61
C ALA A 73 8.10 17.47 6.03
N PRO A 74 8.12 16.16 5.77
CA PRO A 74 7.12 15.23 6.30
C PRO A 74 7.08 15.25 7.84
N VAL A 75 5.89 15.05 8.40
CA VAL A 75 5.63 15.05 9.85
C VAL A 75 5.44 13.63 10.38
N SER A 76 5.91 13.38 11.59
CA SER A 76 5.78 12.08 12.26
C SER A 76 4.66 12.05 13.30
N GLY A 77 4.11 10.86 13.56
CA GLY A 77 3.23 10.61 14.72
C GLY A 77 1.80 11.15 14.63
N THR A 78 1.42 11.81 13.53
CA THR A 78 0.09 12.43 13.34
C THR A 78 -0.86 11.61 12.44
N PHE A 79 -0.57 10.32 12.24
CA PHE A 79 -1.34 9.46 11.34
C PHE A 79 -1.46 8.01 11.83
N SER A 80 -2.44 7.31 11.27
CA SER A 80 -2.60 5.86 11.40
C SER A 80 -2.47 5.15 10.05
N VAL A 81 -2.08 3.88 10.10
CA VAL A 81 -2.04 2.99 8.94
C VAL A 81 -2.90 1.79 9.27
N SER A 82 -3.84 1.45 8.39
CA SER A 82 -4.72 0.29 8.54
C SER A 82 -4.87 -0.46 7.23
N THR A 83 -5.03 -1.77 7.31
CA THR A 83 -5.35 -2.62 6.16
C THR A 83 -6.87 -2.74 6.01
N SER A 84 -7.38 -2.58 4.79
CA SER A 84 -8.78 -2.88 4.45
C SER A 84 -8.79 -4.18 3.65
N GLY A 85 -8.99 -5.31 4.34
CA GLY A 85 -8.83 -6.63 3.74
C GLY A 85 -7.37 -6.95 3.41
N LYS A 86 -7.15 -7.81 2.42
CA LYS A 86 -5.81 -8.22 1.97
C LYS A 86 -5.25 -7.36 0.83
N ASP A 87 -6.05 -6.45 0.28
CA ASP A 87 -5.76 -5.86 -1.03
C ASP A 87 -5.38 -4.38 -0.98
N LYS A 88 -5.57 -3.74 0.18
CA LYS A 88 -5.36 -2.28 0.33
C LYS A 88 -4.79 -1.92 1.69
N VAL A 89 -3.88 -0.96 1.66
CA VAL A 89 -3.41 -0.24 2.85
C VAL A 89 -3.90 1.20 2.81
N THR A 90 -4.37 1.71 3.93
CA THR A 90 -4.86 3.09 4.08
C THR A 90 -4.00 3.86 5.05
N LEU A 91 -3.44 4.98 4.60
CA LEU A 91 -2.81 6.00 5.42
C LEU A 91 -3.86 7.05 5.78
N LYS A 92 -4.08 7.31 7.07
CA LYS A 92 -5.08 8.29 7.55
C LYS A 92 -4.43 9.34 8.44
N ALA A 93 -4.49 10.59 8.00
CA ALA A 93 -4.24 11.77 8.82
C ALA A 93 -5.58 12.37 9.31
N LYS A 94 -5.55 13.52 9.99
CA LYS A 94 -6.73 14.10 10.64
C LYS A 94 -7.87 14.46 9.68
N LYS A 95 -7.55 15.01 8.50
CA LYS A 95 -8.54 15.54 7.53
C LYS A 95 -8.53 14.83 6.18
N ILE A 96 -7.60 13.90 5.97
CA ILE A 96 -7.41 13.18 4.71
C ILE A 96 -7.02 11.73 4.96
N SER A 97 -7.49 10.83 4.11
CA SER A 97 -6.96 9.47 4.03
C SER A 97 -6.68 9.06 2.59
N VAL A 98 -5.68 8.21 2.42
CA VAL A 98 -5.22 7.72 1.12
C VAL A 98 -5.16 6.20 1.19
N ALA A 99 -5.93 5.53 0.35
CA ALA A 99 -5.85 4.09 0.16
C ALA A 99 -4.95 3.78 -1.04
N VAL A 100 -4.06 2.80 -0.87
CA VAL A 100 -3.18 2.27 -1.92
C VAL A 100 -3.53 0.80 -2.13
N SER A 101 -3.74 0.41 -3.40
CA SER A 101 -3.85 -1.01 -3.76
C SER A 101 -2.50 -1.71 -3.59
N LEU A 102 -2.48 -2.80 -2.83
CA LEU A 102 -1.33 -3.70 -2.73
C LEU A 102 -1.13 -4.52 -4.02
N ALA A 103 -2.18 -4.69 -4.82
CA ALA A 103 -2.06 -5.38 -6.11
C ALA A 103 -1.44 -4.47 -7.19
N THR A 104 -1.85 -3.20 -7.29
CA THR A 104 -1.51 -2.35 -8.46
C THR A 104 -0.79 -1.06 -8.13
N GLY A 105 -0.69 -0.68 -6.86
CA GLY A 105 -0.15 0.62 -6.44
C GLY A 105 -1.08 1.82 -6.70
N GLN A 106 -2.28 1.61 -7.21
CA GLN A 106 -3.24 2.70 -7.46
C GLN A 106 -3.67 3.40 -6.16
N VAL A 107 -3.80 4.73 -6.21
CA VAL A 107 -4.16 5.55 -5.05
C VAL A 107 -5.58 6.12 -5.15
N GLN A 108 -6.25 6.22 -4.01
CA GLN A 108 -7.55 6.88 -3.87
C GLN A 108 -7.56 7.73 -2.61
N PHE A 109 -8.01 8.98 -2.73
CA PHE A 109 -8.07 9.95 -1.64
C PHE A 109 -9.50 10.16 -1.17
N PHE A 110 -9.64 10.32 0.13
CA PHE A 110 -10.91 10.54 0.82
C PHE A 110 -10.79 11.73 1.77
N ASN A 111 -11.89 12.46 1.92
CA ASN A 111 -12.00 13.54 2.89
C ASN A 111 -12.26 12.99 4.31
N ALA A 112 -12.34 13.89 5.30
CA ALA A 112 -12.61 13.53 6.69
C ALA A 112 -13.93 12.75 6.92
N ALA A 113 -14.91 12.90 6.02
CA ALA A 113 -16.18 12.17 6.05
C ALA A 113 -16.11 10.78 5.38
N GLY A 114 -14.94 10.37 4.89
CA GLY A 114 -14.75 9.10 4.19
C GLY A 114 -15.25 9.10 2.74
N LYS A 115 -15.60 10.27 2.16
CA LYS A 115 -16.01 10.37 0.76
C LYS A 115 -14.79 10.50 -0.14
N ALA A 116 -14.70 9.63 -1.14
CA ALA A 116 -13.66 9.71 -2.17
C ALA A 116 -13.80 11.03 -2.96
N PHE A 117 -12.70 11.74 -3.14
CA PHE A 117 -12.66 12.98 -3.94
C PHE A 117 -11.63 12.95 -5.06
N LEU A 118 -10.64 12.05 -5.00
CA LEU A 118 -9.70 11.80 -6.08
C LEU A 118 -9.48 10.28 -6.18
N THR A 119 -9.69 9.73 -7.37
CA THR A 119 -9.39 8.34 -7.68
C THR A 119 -8.45 8.31 -8.87
N GLN A 120 -7.31 7.67 -8.70
CA GLN A 120 -6.41 7.46 -9.83
C GLN A 120 -7.09 6.52 -10.85
N GLN A 121 -7.05 6.89 -12.12
CA GLN A 121 -7.58 6.10 -13.23
C GLN A 121 -6.55 5.05 -13.69
N ALA A 122 -5.62 5.46 -14.55
CA ALA A 122 -4.56 4.62 -15.07
C ALA A 122 -3.22 5.35 -14.95
N GLU A 123 -2.14 4.59 -15.00
CA GLU A 123 -0.79 5.13 -15.07
C GLU A 123 0.08 4.29 -15.99
N SER A 124 1.04 4.95 -16.62
CA SER A 124 2.18 4.34 -17.28
C SER A 124 3.42 5.06 -16.79
N ILE A 125 4.45 4.31 -16.43
CA ILE A 125 5.75 4.83 -16.00
C ILE A 125 6.78 4.16 -16.88
N SER A 126 7.53 4.95 -17.63
CA SER A 126 8.65 4.50 -18.45
C SER A 126 9.96 5.02 -17.83
N PRO A 127 11.03 4.22 -17.80
CA PRO A 127 12.35 4.65 -17.33
C PRO A 127 12.93 5.84 -18.10
#